data_AF-A0A0M0I5T7-F1
#
_entry.id   AF-A0A0M0I5T7-F1
#
_cell.length_a   1.000
_cell.length_b   1.000
_cell.length_c   1.000
_cell.angle_alpha   90.00
_cell.angle_beta   90.00
_cell.angle_gamma   90.00
#
_symmetry.space_group_name_H-M   'P 1'
#
loop_
_entity.id
_entity.type
_entity.pdbx_description
1 polymer ?
#
loop_
_entity_poly.entity_id
_entity_poly.type
_entity_poly.pdbx_seq_one_letter_code
_entity_poly.pdbx_strand_id
1 'polypeptide(L)'
;MKFIFSGVFASIAYSSIGAEQVTTQDLYEKFNMRTIYSSYGQRLKYYCESYPKQFFSIEGASFVSDSRLELVSGEDVWFFTISEPNIISVGNHITSGTYNSVSTYALYFDRKAQDWKAKETYIDIPKDCESYE
;
A
#
# COMPACT_ATOMS: atom_id res chain seq x y z
N MET A 1 -60.01 5.36 29.29
CA MET A 1 -58.66 5.69 29.80
C MET A 1 -57.64 5.27 28.76
N LYS A 2 -56.82 6.21 28.27
CA LYS A 2 -55.74 5.94 27.30
C LYS A 2 -54.46 5.65 28.08
N PHE A 3 -53.90 4.46 27.94
CA PHE A 3 -52.53 4.17 28.39
C PHE A 3 -51.63 4.21 27.16
N ILE A 4 -50.78 5.23 27.07
CA ILE A 4 -49.75 5.34 26.04
C ILE A 4 -48.47 4.74 26.65
N PHE A 5 -48.10 3.55 26.21
CA PHE A 5 -46.78 2.98 26.49
C PHE A 5 -45.78 3.59 25.50
N SER A 6 -44.98 4.56 25.96
CA SER A 6 -43.77 4.98 25.26
C SER A 6 -42.69 3.93 25.48
N GLY A 7 -42.57 2.99 24.53
CA GLY A 7 -41.43 2.10 24.44
C GLY A 7 -40.25 2.84 23.80
N VAL A 8 -39.21 3.12 24.60
CA VAL A 8 -37.93 3.62 24.09
C VAL A 8 -37.23 2.45 23.39
N PHE A 9 -37.22 2.46 22.07
CA PHE A 9 -36.34 1.61 21.26
C PHE A 9 -34.92 2.14 21.39
N ALA A 10 -34.10 1.50 22.22
CA ALA A 10 -32.66 1.72 22.23
C ALA A 10 -32.06 1.03 20.99
N SER A 11 -31.78 1.81 19.95
CA SER A 11 -31.04 1.37 18.78
C SER A 11 -29.60 1.07 19.18
N ILE A 12 -29.25 -0.21 19.31
CA ILE A 12 -27.85 -0.62 19.48
C ILE A 12 -27.19 -0.42 18.11
N ALA A 13 -26.43 0.66 17.98
CA ALA A 13 -25.57 0.88 16.82
C ALA A 13 -24.46 -0.17 16.85
N TYR A 14 -24.62 -1.24 16.06
CA TYR A 14 -23.52 -2.12 15.74
C TYR A 14 -22.56 -1.34 14.84
N SER A 15 -21.46 -0.85 15.40
CA SER A 15 -20.30 -0.45 14.61
C SER A 15 -19.79 -1.72 13.93
N SER A 16 -20.18 -1.93 12.67
CA SER A 16 -19.47 -2.89 11.83
C SER A 16 -18.03 -2.41 11.77
N ILE A 17 -17.12 -3.12 12.43
CA ILE A 17 -15.69 -2.97 12.19
C ILE A 17 -15.51 -3.43 10.75
N GLY A 18 -15.66 -2.49 9.80
CA GLY A 18 -15.41 -2.77 8.40
C GLY A 18 -13.99 -3.31 8.28
N ALA A 19 -13.80 -4.29 7.39
CA ALA A 19 -12.45 -4.72 7.05
C ALA A 19 -11.65 -3.47 6.63
N GLU A 20 -10.48 -3.28 7.25
CA GLU A 20 -9.59 -2.18 6.92
C GLU A 20 -9.31 -2.22 5.41
N GLN A 21 -9.38 -1.07 4.74
CA GLN A 21 -9.18 -0.95 3.30
C GLN A 21 -7.94 -0.09 3.04
N VAL A 22 -7.08 -0.57 2.15
CA VAL A 22 -5.87 0.15 1.75
C VAL A 22 -6.24 1.43 1.02
N THR A 23 -5.53 2.51 1.33
CA THR A 23 -5.61 3.80 0.62
C THR A 23 -4.30 4.10 -0.11
N THR A 24 -4.30 5.06 -1.04
CA THR A 24 -3.05 5.53 -1.65
C THR A 24 -2.06 6.10 -0.63
N GLN A 25 -2.55 6.71 0.46
CA GLN A 25 -1.71 7.14 1.57
C GLN A 25 -1.05 5.95 2.26
N ASP A 26 -1.81 4.89 2.55
CA ASP A 26 -1.24 3.68 3.14
C ASP A 26 -0.24 3.00 2.20
N LEU A 27 -0.47 3.05 0.89
CA LEU A 27 0.49 2.57 -0.10
C LEU A 27 1.82 3.33 0.00
N TYR A 28 1.80 4.65 0.13
CA TYR A 28 3.01 5.42 0.28
C TYR A 28 3.70 5.18 1.64
N GLU A 29 2.92 5.15 2.73
CA GLU A 29 3.47 5.23 4.08
C GLU A 29 3.75 3.90 4.77
N LYS A 30 2.97 2.87 4.42
CA LYS A 30 2.86 1.62 5.19
C LYS A 30 2.90 0.37 4.33
N PHE A 31 2.97 0.47 3.01
CA PHE A 31 3.08 -0.73 2.18
C PHE A 31 4.49 -1.29 2.19
N ASN A 32 4.62 -2.52 2.64
CA ASN A 32 5.90 -3.20 2.72
C ASN A 32 6.27 -3.78 1.35
N MET A 33 7.09 -3.04 0.61
CA MET A 33 7.50 -3.41 -0.75
C MET A 33 8.35 -4.68 -0.82
N ARG A 34 8.86 -5.19 0.32
CA ARG A 34 9.58 -6.48 0.39
C ARG A 34 8.66 -7.68 0.20
N THR A 35 7.35 -7.45 0.12
CA THR A 35 6.34 -8.51 0.00
C THR A 35 5.85 -8.73 -1.43
N ILE A 36 6.44 -8.03 -2.41
CA ILE A 36 6.12 -8.15 -3.83
C ILE A 36 7.33 -8.52 -4.67
N TYR A 37 7.09 -9.13 -5.83
CA TYR A 37 8.13 -9.41 -6.82
C TYR A 37 8.10 -8.35 -7.93
N SER A 38 8.94 -7.34 -7.80
CA SER A 38 9.04 -6.25 -8.77
C SER A 38 10.49 -5.85 -9.00
N SER A 39 10.78 -5.07 -10.04
CA SER A 39 12.11 -4.48 -10.27
C SER A 39 12.62 -3.70 -9.05
N TYR A 40 11.74 -3.00 -8.32
CA TYR A 40 12.07 -2.39 -7.03
C TYR A 40 12.26 -3.42 -5.93
N GLY A 41 11.38 -4.42 -5.83
CA GLY A 41 11.51 -5.49 -4.85
C GLY A 41 12.88 -6.15 -4.92
N GLN A 42 13.44 -6.31 -6.13
CA GLN A 42 14.82 -6.77 -6.30
C GLN A 42 15.87 -5.77 -5.77
N ARG A 43 15.68 -4.45 -5.96
CA ARG A 43 16.55 -3.42 -5.36
C ARG A 43 16.52 -3.43 -3.82
N LEU A 44 15.42 -3.83 -3.20
CA LEU A 44 15.32 -3.94 -1.73
C LEU A 44 16.24 -5.01 -1.13
N LYS A 45 16.84 -5.88 -1.95
CA LYS A 45 17.87 -6.81 -1.49
C LYS A 45 19.16 -6.13 -1.06
N TYR A 46 19.34 -4.84 -1.35
CA TYR A 46 20.53 -4.08 -0.99
C TYR A 46 20.29 -3.09 0.15
N TYR A 47 19.07 -2.57 0.27
CA TYR A 47 18.74 -1.51 1.23
C TYR A 47 18.12 -2.04 2.53
N CYS A 48 18.11 -1.24 3.60
CA CYS A 48 17.47 -1.57 4.87
C CYS A 48 15.99 -1.18 4.92
N GLU A 49 15.62 -0.19 4.12
CA GLU A 49 14.30 0.40 4.02
C GLU A 49 13.30 -0.57 3.36
N SER A 50 12.00 -0.38 3.63
CA SER A 50 10.94 -1.28 3.18
C SER A 50 9.70 -0.58 2.62
N TYR A 51 9.54 0.71 2.91
CA TYR A 51 8.33 1.48 2.60
C TYR A 51 8.60 2.54 1.54
N PRO A 52 7.67 2.84 0.62
CA PRO A 52 7.91 3.78 -0.46
C PRO A 52 8.35 5.17 -0.01
N LYS A 53 7.77 5.71 1.07
CA LYS A 53 8.18 7.02 1.65
C LYS A 53 9.66 7.12 2.06
N GLN A 54 10.35 6.00 2.20
CA GLN A 54 11.77 5.98 2.54
C GLN A 54 12.67 6.08 1.30
N PHE A 55 12.09 5.88 0.12
CA PHE A 55 12.79 5.84 -1.15
C PHE A 55 12.42 7.00 -2.08
N PHE A 56 11.19 7.48 -1.95
CA PHE A 56 10.63 8.56 -2.74
C PHE A 56 10.26 9.68 -1.79
N SER A 57 10.77 10.89 -2.04
CA SER A 57 10.34 12.06 -1.31
C SER A 57 8.87 12.36 -1.61
N ILE A 58 8.24 13.19 -0.77
CA ILE A 58 6.86 13.60 -1.01
C ILE A 58 6.73 14.41 -2.32
N GLU A 59 7.77 15.14 -2.75
CA GLU A 59 7.74 15.82 -4.05
C GLU A 59 7.80 14.83 -5.23
N GLY A 60 8.42 13.66 -5.02
CA GLY A 60 8.41 12.54 -5.96
C GLY A 60 7.12 11.71 -5.93
N ALA A 61 6.18 12.00 -5.02
CA ALA A 61 4.93 11.27 -4.87
C ALA A 61 3.75 12.08 -5.42
N SER A 62 3.02 11.50 -6.38
CA SER A 62 1.83 12.06 -7.00
C SER A 62 0.61 11.19 -6.68
N PHE A 63 -0.28 11.72 -5.83
CA PHE A 63 -1.57 11.10 -5.50
C PHE A 63 -2.59 11.48 -6.57
N VAL A 64 -2.49 10.84 -7.74
CA VAL A 64 -3.28 11.15 -8.94
C VAL A 64 -4.80 11.01 -8.69
N SER A 65 -5.19 10.03 -7.88
CA SER A 65 -6.57 9.85 -7.42
C SER A 65 -6.63 9.04 -6.12
N ASP A 66 -7.82 8.84 -5.55
CA ASP A 66 -8.03 7.95 -4.40
C ASP A 66 -7.57 6.51 -4.63
N SER A 67 -7.46 6.10 -5.90
CA SER A 67 -7.05 4.75 -6.30
C SER A 67 -5.70 4.71 -7.03
N ARG A 68 -5.03 5.83 -7.26
CA ARG A 68 -3.80 5.90 -8.05
C ARG A 68 -2.72 6.73 -7.36
N LEU A 69 -1.58 6.09 -7.09
CA LEU A 69 -0.34 6.70 -6.62
C LEU A 69 0.74 6.51 -7.68
N GLU A 70 1.49 7.56 -7.97
CA GLU A 70 2.69 7.49 -8.81
C GLU A 70 3.88 8.00 -8.02
N LEU A 71 5.01 7.28 -8.10
CA LEU A 71 6.26 7.62 -7.45
C LEU A 71 7.35 7.73 -8.50
N VAL A 72 8.00 8.89 -8.57
CA VAL A 72 8.95 9.23 -9.62
C VAL A 72 10.35 9.36 -9.02
N SER A 73 11.31 8.66 -9.60
CA SER A 73 12.74 8.83 -9.31
C SER A 73 13.52 8.92 -10.63
N GLY A 74 13.83 10.14 -11.05
CA GLY A 74 14.42 10.39 -12.38
C GLY A 74 13.49 9.92 -13.50
N GLU A 75 13.96 8.98 -14.32
CA GLU A 75 13.19 8.38 -15.42
C GLU A 75 12.39 7.14 -14.99
N ASP A 76 12.60 6.65 -13.77
CA ASP A 76 11.99 5.45 -13.21
C ASP A 76 10.67 5.82 -12.51
N VAL A 77 9.55 5.42 -13.11
CA VAL A 77 8.20 5.74 -12.61
C VAL A 77 7.52 4.47 -12.12
N TRP A 78 7.17 4.50 -10.85
CA TRP A 78 6.39 3.48 -10.16
C TRP A 78 4.96 3.94 -10.06
N PHE A 79 4.03 3.01 -10.22
CA PHE A 79 2.64 3.31 -10.03
C PHE A 79 1.89 2.20 -9.33
N PHE A 80 0.96 2.61 -8.49
CA PHE A 80 0.09 1.74 -7.73
C PHE A 80 -1.34 2.08 -8.10
N THR A 81 -2.10 1.10 -8.54
CA THR A 81 -3.55 1.24 -8.77
C THR A 81 -4.30 0.30 -7.84
N ILE A 82 -5.17 0.84 -7.00
CA ILE A 82 -6.14 0.05 -6.23
C ILE A 82 -7.29 -0.30 -7.18
N SER A 83 -7.35 -1.55 -7.64
CA SER A 83 -8.37 -2.01 -8.60
C SER A 83 -9.64 -2.48 -7.90
N GLU A 84 -9.49 -3.06 -6.71
CA GLU A 84 -10.56 -3.55 -5.85
C GLU A 84 -10.14 -3.38 -4.37
N PRO A 85 -11.05 -3.51 -3.39
CA PRO A 85 -10.68 -3.45 -1.99
C PRO A 85 -9.51 -4.40 -1.66
N ASN A 86 -8.39 -3.82 -1.24
CA ASN A 86 -7.16 -4.52 -0.89
C ASN A 86 -6.51 -5.32 -2.04
N ILE A 87 -6.83 -5.00 -3.29
CA ILE A 87 -6.13 -5.52 -4.47
C ILE A 87 -5.48 -4.35 -5.19
N ILE A 88 -4.17 -4.46 -5.40
CA ILE A 88 -3.38 -3.45 -6.09
C ILE A 88 -2.69 -4.01 -7.32
N SER A 89 -2.55 -3.18 -8.34
CA SER A 89 -1.59 -3.39 -9.42
C SER A 89 -0.40 -2.47 -9.20
N VAL A 90 0.79 -3.04 -9.14
CA VAL A 90 2.06 -2.32 -9.08
C VAL A 90 2.71 -2.42 -10.45
N GLY A 91 2.97 -1.27 -11.05
CA GLY A 91 3.71 -1.21 -12.29
C GLY A 91 4.92 -0.31 -12.22
N ASN A 92 5.82 -0.53 -13.17
CA ASN A 92 7.06 0.21 -13.30
C ASN A 92 7.38 0.40 -14.78
N HIS A 93 7.68 1.65 -15.16
CA HIS A 93 8.15 1.99 -16.49
C HIS A 93 9.31 2.98 -16.43
N ILE A 94 10.17 2.92 -17.45
CA ILE A 94 11.24 3.89 -17.68
C ILE A 94 10.80 4.82 -18.81
N THR A 95 10.68 6.11 -18.54
CA THR A 95 10.09 7.08 -19.50
C THR A 95 10.89 7.23 -20.79
N SER A 96 12.20 7.00 -20.75
CA SER A 96 13.10 7.02 -21.92
C SER A 96 13.18 5.70 -22.69
N GLY A 97 12.55 4.63 -22.20
CA GLY A 97 12.75 3.27 -22.69
C GLY A 97 11.45 2.52 -23.02
N THR A 98 11.60 1.24 -23.38
CA THR A 98 10.48 0.32 -23.65
C THR A 98 10.15 -0.57 -22.44
N TYR A 99 10.89 -0.45 -21.34
CA TYR A 99 10.66 -1.25 -20.14
C TYR A 99 9.32 -0.85 -19.51
N ASN A 100 8.43 -1.85 -19.38
CA ASN A 100 7.16 -1.73 -18.69
C ASN A 100 6.83 -3.07 -18.05
N SER A 101 6.50 -3.06 -16.77
CA SER A 101 6.08 -4.24 -16.01
C SER A 101 4.87 -3.88 -15.17
N VAL A 102 3.92 -4.82 -15.03
CA VAL A 102 2.74 -4.68 -14.16
C VAL A 102 2.45 -6.03 -13.53
N SER A 103 2.28 -6.04 -12.21
CA SER A 103 1.88 -7.22 -11.43
C SER A 103 0.76 -6.85 -10.46
N THR A 104 -0.14 -7.78 -10.17
CA THR A 104 -1.29 -7.58 -9.29
C THR A 104 -1.14 -8.38 -8.01
N TYR A 105 -1.47 -7.77 -6.87
CA TYR A 105 -1.28 -8.33 -5.54
C TYR A 105 -2.52 -8.16 -4.67
N ALA A 106 -2.90 -9.22 -3.96
CA ALA A 106 -3.84 -9.15 -2.86
C ALA A 106 -3.11 -8.79 -1.56
N LEU A 107 -3.60 -7.77 -0.88
CA LEU A 107 -3.01 -7.22 0.34
C LEU A 107 -3.76 -7.68 1.59
N TYR A 108 -3.03 -7.69 2.69
CA TYR A 108 -3.59 -7.76 4.05
C TYR A 108 -2.83 -6.81 4.96
N PHE A 109 -3.52 -6.29 5.97
CA PHE A 109 -2.90 -5.47 7.01
C PHE A 109 -2.37 -6.36 8.13
N ASP A 110 -1.06 -6.34 8.36
CA ASP A 110 -0.44 -7.02 9.49
C ASP A 110 -0.53 -6.13 10.73
N ARG A 111 -1.47 -6.45 11.62
CA ARG A 111 -1.70 -5.69 12.86
C ARG A 111 -0.51 -5.72 13.84
N LYS A 112 0.42 -6.66 13.72
CA LYS A 112 1.60 -6.69 14.61
C LYS A 112 2.67 -5.72 14.13
N ALA A 113 2.93 -5.73 12.82
CA ALA A 113 3.91 -4.85 12.19
C ALA A 113 3.34 -3.45 11.85
N GLN A 114 2.01 -3.31 11.86
CA GLN A 114 1.28 -2.09 11.49
C GLN A 114 1.55 -1.68 10.02
N ASP A 115 1.68 -2.65 9.12
CA ASP A 115 1.98 -2.44 7.70
C ASP A 115 1.06 -3.25 6.77
N TRP A 116 0.97 -2.81 5.51
CA TRP A 116 0.30 -3.53 4.45
C TRP A 116 1.27 -4.46 3.74
N LYS A 117 0.89 -5.73 3.58
CA LYS A 117 1.72 -6.77 2.95
C LYS A 117 0.97 -7.48 1.85
N ALA A 118 1.66 -7.81 0.76
CA ALA A 118 1.18 -8.78 -0.21
C ALA A 118 1.40 -10.21 0.30
N LYS A 119 0.60 -11.15 -0.19
CA LYS A 119 0.64 -12.57 0.25
C LYS A 119 1.70 -13.42 -0.45
N GLU A 120 2.40 -12.87 -1.43
CA GLU A 120 3.17 -13.68 -2.40
C GLU A 120 4.59 -13.99 -1.95
N THR A 121 5.32 -12.99 -1.44
CA THR A 121 6.74 -13.14 -1.13
C THR A 121 7.12 -12.40 0.15
N TYR A 122 8.31 -12.70 0.65
CA TYR A 122 8.98 -11.93 1.68
C TYR A 122 10.48 -11.91 1.38
N ILE A 123 11.01 -10.71 1.16
CA ILE A 123 12.44 -10.48 0.98
C ILE A 123 13.01 -10.06 2.33
N ASP A 124 13.81 -10.94 2.96
CA ASP A 124 14.48 -10.61 4.22
C ASP A 124 15.32 -9.34 4.10
N ILE A 125 15.43 -8.59 5.20
CA ILE A 125 16.38 -7.49 5.30
C ILE A 125 17.79 -8.11 5.47
N PRO A 126 18.73 -7.84 4.55
CA PRO A 126 20.11 -8.32 4.69
C PRO A 126 20.75 -7.80 5.97
N LYS A 127 21.68 -8.57 6.56
CA LYS A 127 22.41 -8.15 7.77
C LYS A 127 23.35 -6.97 7.52
N ASP A 128 23.79 -6.84 6.29
CA ASP A 128 24.76 -5.89 5.75
C ASP A 128 24.11 -4.91 4.76
N CYS A 129 22.80 -4.67 4.91
CA CYS A 129 22.09 -3.71 4.07
C CYS A 129 22.64 -2.28 4.26
N GLU A 130 22.53 -1.48 3.21
CA GLU A 130 22.88 -0.06 3.24
C GLU A 130 21.62 0.79 3.44
N SER A 131 21.75 1.95 4.08
CA SER A 131 20.66 2.94 4.08
C SER A 131 20.48 3.51 2.68
N TYR A 132 19.24 3.71 2.27
CA TYR A 132 18.93 4.46 1.06
C TYR A 132 19.21 5.95 1.29
N GLU A 133 20.15 6.54 0.53
CA GLU A 133 20.54 7.96 0.58
C GLU A 133 19.76 8.83 -0.42
#